data_AF-A0A1G1JRG0-F1
#
_entry.id   AF-A0A1G1JRG0-F1
#
_cell.length_a   1.000
_cell.length_b   1.000
_cell.length_c   1.000
_cell.angle_alpha   90.00
_cell.angle_beta   90.00
_cell.angle_gamma   90.00
#
_symmetry.space_group_name_H-M   'P 1'
#
loop_
_entity.id
_entity.type
_entity.pdbx_description
1 polymer ?
#
loop_
_entity_poly.entity_id
_entity_poly.type
_entity_poly.pdbx_seq_one_letter_code
_entity_poly.pdbx_strand_id
1 'polypeptide(L)' 'MKIKLKLILANSWHRKEIYRIRHEIYASELKQHAENAGAKLSDSVDKFNTYVVALTKGDTHLFINRNL' A
#
# COMPACT_ATOMS: atom_id res chain seq x y z
N MET A 1 -14.10 2.80 22.38
CA MET A 1 -14.60 2.86 20.99
C MET A 1 -14.21 1.58 20.28
N LYS A 2 -15.14 0.82 19.67
CA LYS A 2 -14.81 -0.41 18.94
C LYS A 2 -14.57 -0.07 17.46
N ILE A 3 -13.38 -0.37 16.93
CA ILE A 3 -13.07 -0.23 15.51
C ILE A 3 -13.46 -1.54 14.82
N LYS A 4 -14.26 -1.46 13.75
CA LYS A 4 -14.55 -2.59 12.87
C LYS A 4 -13.60 -2.55 11.69
N LEU A 5 -12.81 -3.60 11.54
CA LEU A 5 -11.89 -3.80 10.42
C LEU A 5 -12.45 -4.86 9.49
N LYS A 6 -12.44 -4.58 8.18
CA LYS A 6 -12.66 -5.57 7.13
C LYS A 6 -11.34 -5.85 6.43
N LEU A 7 -10.88 -7.10 6.47
CA LEU A 7 -9.70 -7.54 5.75
C LEU A 7 -10.08 -8.11 4.39
N ILE A 8 -9.37 -7.70 3.35
CA ILE A 8 -9.56 -8.20 1.98
C ILE A 8 -8.21 -8.41 1.30
N LEU A 9 -8.18 -9.30 0.31
CA LEU A 9 -7.04 -9.36 -0.63
C LEU A 9 -7.10 -8.16 -1.59
N ALA A 10 -5.94 -7.56 -1.84
CA ALA A 10 -5.84 -6.45 -2.77
C ALA A 10 -6.15 -6.90 -4.21
N ASN A 11 -6.95 -6.10 -4.90
CA ASN A 11 -7.15 -6.22 -6.34
C ASN A 11 -6.25 -5.20 -7.05
N SER A 12 -6.41 -5.06 -8.36
CA SER A 12 -5.64 -4.10 -9.17
C SER A 12 -5.84 -2.65 -8.75
N TRP A 13 -7.02 -2.27 -8.27
CA TRP A 13 -7.30 -0.93 -7.77
C TRP A 13 -6.58 -0.67 -6.44
N HIS A 14 -6.69 -1.59 -5.48
CA HIS A 14 -5.97 -1.52 -4.21
C HIS A 14 -4.46 -1.40 -4.41
N ARG A 15 -3.89 -2.14 -5.38
CA ARG A 15 -2.46 -2.06 -5.72
C ARG A 15 -2.02 -0.68 -6.20
N LYS A 16 -2.86 0.03 -6.96
CA LYS A 16 -2.53 1.40 -7.38
C LYS A 16 -2.43 2.34 -6.19
N GLU A 17 -3.37 2.25 -5.25
CA GLU A 17 -3.32 3.04 -4.01
C GLU A 17 -2.14 2.64 -3.12
N ILE A 18 -1.84 1.34 -3.03
CA ILE A 18 -0.63 0.86 -2.34
C ILE A 18 0.62 1.54 -2.88
N TYR A 19 0.80 1.60 -4.20
CA TYR A 19 1.99 2.22 -4.79
C TYR A 19 2.02 3.73 -4.55
N ARG A 20 0.87 4.40 -4.52
CA ARG A 20 0.77 5.81 -4.20
C ARG A 20 1.18 6.08 -2.74
N ILE A 21 0.63 5.31 -1.80
CA ILE A 21 0.96 5.41 -0.36
C ILE A 21 2.44 5.10 -0.12
N ARG A 22 2.98 4.08 -0.80
CA ARG A 22 4.42 3.75 -0.73
C ARG A 22 5.29 4.90 -1.22
N HIS A 23 4.88 5.60 -2.28
CA HIS A 23 5.62 6.77 -2.76
C HIS A 23 5.56 7.91 -1.75
N GLU A 24 4.35 8.23 -1.26
CA GLU A 24 4.13 9.28 -0.26
C GLU A 24 5.00 9.08 0.99
N ILE A 25 5.00 7.86 1.55
CA ILE A 25 5.76 7.55 2.77
C ILE A 25 7.25 7.37 2.45
N TYR A 26 7.60 6.44 1.56
CA TYR A 26 9.00 6.03 1.41
C TYR A 26 9.82 6.95 0.51
N ALA A 27 9.19 7.68 -0.42
CA ALA A 27 9.90 8.65 -1.26
C ALA A 27 9.77 10.08 -0.73
N SER A 28 8.55 10.53 -0.42
CA SER A 28 8.31 11.94 -0.06
C SER A 28 8.56 12.24 1.41
N GLU A 29 8.09 11.43 2.36
CA GLU A 29 8.25 11.70 3.79
C GLU A 29 9.62 11.22 4.31
N LEU A 30 9.93 9.94 4.12
CA LEU A 30 11.12 9.31 4.70
C LEU A 30 12.38 9.46 3.85
N LYS A 31 12.26 9.95 2.61
CA LYS A 31 13.37 10.13 1.64
C LYS A 31 14.23 8.89 1.41
N GLN A 32 13.66 7.69 1.54
CA GLN A 32 14.35 6.42 1.32
C GLN A 32 14.47 6.07 -0.17
N HIS A 33 13.54 6.59 -0.98
CA HIS A 33 13.54 6.47 -2.44
C HIS A 33 13.47 7.85 -3.09
N ALA A 34 13.93 7.96 -4.33
CA ALA A 34 13.75 9.17 -5.10
C ALA A 34 12.26 9.38 -5.46
N GLU A 35 11.80 10.62 -5.34
CA GLU A 35 10.49 11.00 -5.85
C GLU A 35 10.47 10.91 -7.38
N ASN A 36 9.31 10.57 -7.96
CA ASN A 36 9.16 10.44 -9.40
C ASN A 36 7.84 11.07 -9.87
N ALA A 37 7.80 11.47 -11.15
CA ALA A 37 6.64 12.15 -11.74
C ALA A 37 5.35 11.30 -11.77
N GLY A 38 5.47 9.98 -11.62
CA GLY A 38 4.34 9.07 -11.56
C GLY A 38 3.66 8.99 -10.18
N ALA A 39 4.25 9.60 -9.14
CA ALA A 39 3.79 9.58 -7.74
C ALA A 39 3.43 8.17 -7.24
N LYS A 40 4.21 7.17 -7.68
CA LYS A 40 4.00 5.76 -7.39
C LYS A 40 5.33 5.07 -7.15
N LEU A 41 5.35 4.16 -6.18
CA LEU A 41 6.50 3.34 -5.86
C LEU A 41 6.10 1.87 -5.93
N SER A 42 6.67 1.18 -6.92
CA SER A 42 6.53 -0.25 -7.14
C SER A 42 7.86 -0.83 -7.61
N ASP A 43 8.09 -2.12 -7.38
CA ASP A 43 9.31 -2.82 -7.74
C ASP A 43 9.03 -4.23 -8.32
N SER A 44 10.08 -5.00 -8.59
CA SER A 44 9.97 -6.33 -9.20
C SER A 44 9.32 -7.37 -8.28
N VAL A 45 9.36 -7.19 -6.95
CA VAL A 45 8.78 -8.15 -6.01
C VAL A 45 7.26 -8.02 -5.94
N ASP A 46 6.71 -6.86 -6.31
CA ASP A 46 5.27 -6.62 -6.34
C ASP A 46 4.50 -7.58 -7.28
N LYS A 47 5.20 -8.19 -8.24
CA LYS A 47 4.64 -9.22 -9.13
C LYS A 47 4.16 -10.47 -8.39
N PHE A 48 4.75 -10.76 -7.24
CA PHE A 48 4.49 -11.98 -6.46
C PHE A 48 3.89 -11.70 -5.08
N ASN A 49 4.00 -10.46 -4.60
CA ASN A 49 3.42 -10.05 -3.31
C ASN A 49 1.90 -10.22 -3.31
N THR A 50 1.37 -10.79 -2.22
CA THR A 50 -0.06 -10.77 -1.92
C THR A 50 -0.31 -9.72 -0.85
N TYR A 51 -1.02 -8.65 -1.22
CA TYR A 51 -1.34 -7.58 -0.29
C TYR A 51 -2.68 -7.84 0.40
N VAL A 52 -2.72 -7.56 1.71
CA VAL A 52 -3.93 -7.62 2.52
C VAL A 52 -4.28 -6.20 2.93
N VAL A 53 -5.49 -5.76 2.61
CA VAL A 53 -5.95 -4.40 2.91
C VAL A 53 -6.90 -4.45 4.10
N ALA A 54 -6.69 -3.55 5.07
CA ALA A 54 -7.58 -3.31 6.18
C ALA A 54 -8.47 -2.08 5.90
N LEU A 55 -9.77 -2.29 5.87
CA LEU A 55 -10.74 -1.22 5.65
C LEU A 55 -11.47 -0.92 6.95
N THR A 56 -11.58 0.36 7.31
CA THR A 56 -12.48 0.86 8.36
C THR A 56 -13.59 1.69 7.73
N LYS A 57 -14.59 2.09 8.52
CA LYS A 57 -15.62 3.03 8.05
C LYS A 57 -14.96 4.40 7.86
N GLY A 58 -14.67 4.77 6.62
CA GLY A 58 -14.12 6.07 6.26
C GLY A 58 -12.65 6.05 5.83
N ASP A 59 -11.85 5.09 6.31
CA ASP A 59 -10.41 5.05 6.04
C ASP A 59 -9.92 3.71 5.49
N THR A 60 -8.89 3.77 4.65
CA THR A 60 -8.14 2.60 4.15
C THR A 60 -6.80 2.55 4.85
N HIS A 61 -6.57 1.51 5.66
CA HIS A 61 -5.30 1.25 6.32
C HIS A 61 -4.62 0.06 5.64
N LEU A 62 -3.36 0.23 5.26
CA LEU A 62 -2.66 -0.75 4.44
C LEU A 62 -1.62 -1.54 5.24
N PHE A 63 -1.57 -2.85 5.01
CA PHE A 63 -0.50 -3.71 5.49
C PHE A 63 0.04 -4.57 4.34
N ILE A 64 1.36 -4.80 4.30
CA ILE A 64 2.00 -5.66 3.30
C ILE A 64 2.34 -6.99 3.98
N ASN A 65 1.78 -8.09 3.49
CA ASN A 65 2.28 -9.42 3.83
C ASN A 65 3.34 -9.83 2.79
N ARG A 66 4.58 -10.07 3.26
CA ARG A 66 5.65 -10.67 2.46
C ARG A 66 5.71 -12.15 2.82
N ASN A 67 5.27 -13.02 1.91
CA ASN A 67 5.66 -14.42 1.99
C ASN A 67 7.12 -14.49 1.54
N LEU A 68 8.03 -14.71 2.48
CA LEU A 68 9.44 -15.02 2.23
C LEU A 68 9.57 -16.43 1.64
#